data_AF-A0A421BDS8-F1
#
_entry.id   AF-A0A421BDS8-F1
#
_cell.length_a   1.000
_cell.length_b   1.000
_cell.length_c   1.000
_cell.angle_alpha   90.00
_cell.angle_beta   90.00
_cell.angle_gamma   90.00
#
_symmetry.space_group_name_H-M   'P 1'
#
loop_
_entity.id
_entity.type
_entity.pdbx_description
1 polymer ?
#
loop_
_entity_poly.entity_id
_entity_poly.type
_entity_poly.pdbx_seq_one_letter_code
_entity_poly.pdbx_strand_id
1 'polypeptide(L)'
;MIGAIEAGGTKFVCAVGEKATDLRDRIVIPTRQPKETMAEVIAYFKKHEPLEAIGIASFGPIEVDKTSDYYGYITTTPKAGWENYDLLSPLKDAFPGTELAFDTDVNGAALGEYTHGAGQDVRSVLYLTVGTGVGGGFVSDGEIRNGYGHPEMGHILVTRRSDDNYKSRCPYHSHCLEGLAAGPTVAGRLGKSSHEIDASHPVFEAIADYLGQALVSYTVTLRPERIVIGGGLMKVPGLLDKVCQAFEKDLNGYLPIPKDYITSPALGDDAGITGAFLLGQEALLKE
;
A
#
# COMPACT_ATOMS: atom_id res chain seq x y z
N MET A 1 -12.74 18.11 12.48
CA MET A 1 -11.37 17.60 12.35
C MET A 1 -11.33 16.08 12.31
N ILE A 2 -10.55 15.53 11.38
CA ILE A 2 -10.36 14.09 11.15
C ILE A 2 -8.92 13.71 11.50
N GLY A 3 -8.75 12.58 12.18
CA GLY A 3 -7.47 11.91 12.38
C GLY A 3 -7.20 10.88 11.28
N ALA A 4 -5.94 10.68 10.94
CA ALA A 4 -5.49 9.71 9.95
C ALA A 4 -4.35 8.88 10.53
N ILE A 5 -4.39 7.57 10.36
CA ILE A 5 -3.34 6.62 10.73
C ILE A 5 -2.93 5.83 9.49
N GLU A 6 -1.71 6.00 9.03
CA GLU A 6 -1.05 5.05 8.13
C GLU A 6 -0.21 4.11 8.99
N ALA A 7 -0.74 2.92 9.26
CA ALA A 7 -0.08 1.90 10.04
C ALA A 7 0.85 1.10 9.12
N GLY A 8 2.14 1.44 9.14
CA GLY A 8 3.19 0.75 8.41
C GLY A 8 3.93 -0.27 9.26
N GLY A 9 4.68 -1.14 8.58
CA GLY A 9 5.43 -2.19 9.25
C GLY A 9 6.65 -1.75 10.06
N THR A 10 7.20 -0.59 9.73
CA THR A 10 8.40 -0.04 10.39
C THR A 10 8.08 1.23 11.16
N LYS A 11 7.07 1.98 10.70
CA LYS A 11 6.60 3.20 11.32
C LYS A 11 5.09 3.34 11.12
N PHE A 12 4.42 3.95 12.08
CA PHE A 12 3.10 4.54 11.93
C PHE A 12 3.29 6.01 11.58
N VAL A 13 2.48 6.52 10.67
CA VAL A 13 2.34 7.96 10.43
C VAL A 13 0.95 8.34 10.91
N CYS A 14 0.87 9.30 11.82
CA CYS A 14 -0.40 9.84 12.28
C CYS A 14 -0.49 11.31 11.86
N ALA A 15 -1.67 11.75 11.46
CA ALA A 15 -1.92 13.14 11.08
C ALA A 15 -3.32 13.57 11.50
N VAL A 16 -3.54 14.88 11.60
CA VAL A 16 -4.86 15.49 11.80
C VAL A 16 -5.09 16.62 10.81
N GLY A 17 -6.32 16.82 10.37
CA GLY A 17 -6.66 17.90 9.44
C GLY A 17 -8.15 18.10 9.24
N GLU A 18 -8.52 19.11 8.46
CA GLU A 18 -9.89 19.29 7.97
C GLU A 18 -10.06 18.87 6.51
N LYS A 19 -8.95 18.77 5.77
CA LYS A 19 -8.92 18.38 4.36
C LYS A 19 -7.72 17.49 4.11
N ALA A 20 -7.86 16.53 3.21
CA ALA A 20 -6.79 15.60 2.84
C ALA A 20 -5.56 16.31 2.24
N THR A 21 -5.77 17.45 1.58
CA THR A 21 -4.70 18.28 0.98
C THR A 21 -4.04 19.25 1.95
N ASP A 22 -4.53 19.37 3.19
CA ASP A 22 -4.05 20.35 4.19
C ASP A 22 -4.12 19.74 5.60
N LEU A 23 -3.16 18.86 5.89
CA LEU A 23 -2.97 18.25 7.20
C LEU A 23 -2.27 19.25 8.13
N ARG A 24 -2.88 19.53 9.27
CA ARG A 24 -2.44 20.57 10.22
C ARG A 24 -1.24 20.16 11.06
N ASP A 25 -1.22 18.90 11.49
CA ASP A 25 -0.14 18.34 12.31
C ASP A 25 0.08 16.87 11.94
N ARG A 26 1.31 16.39 12.14
CA ARG A 26 1.70 15.00 11.88
C ARG A 26 2.84 14.54 12.78
N ILE A 27 2.83 13.24 13.08
CA ILE A 27 3.90 12.54 13.79
C ILE A 27 4.26 11.23 13.10
N VAL A 28 5.51 10.80 13.27
CA VAL A 28 5.98 9.47 12.88
C VAL A 28 6.35 8.71 14.14
N ILE A 29 5.75 7.54 14.33
CA ILE A 29 5.93 6.68 15.50
C ILE A 29 6.59 5.37 15.03
N PRO A 30 7.77 4.97 15.53
CA PRO A 30 8.35 3.66 15.19
C PRO A 30 7.41 2.51 15.57
N THR A 31 7.18 1.57 14.66
CA THR A 31 6.34 0.40 14.93
C THR A 31 7.08 -0.53 15.90
N ARG A 32 6.54 -0.67 17.12
CA ARG A 32 7.06 -1.56 18.18
C ARG A 32 6.02 -2.62 18.51
N GLN A 33 5.94 -3.05 19.77
CA GLN A 33 4.83 -3.89 20.23
C GLN A 33 3.51 -3.11 20.14
N PRO A 34 2.38 -3.78 19.86
CA PRO A 34 1.11 -3.09 19.61
C PRO A 34 0.68 -2.16 20.75
N LYS A 35 0.75 -2.63 22.00
CA LYS A 35 0.33 -1.82 23.16
C LYS A 35 1.15 -0.53 23.31
N GLU A 36 2.46 -0.59 23.08
CA GLU A 36 3.35 0.57 23.15
C GLU A 36 3.06 1.54 22.00
N THR A 37 2.96 1.01 20.79
CA THR A 37 2.70 1.80 19.58
C THR A 37 1.35 2.51 19.68
N MET A 38 0.29 1.78 20.06
CA MET A 38 -1.06 2.34 20.20
C MET A 38 -1.16 3.34 21.35
N ALA A 39 -0.40 3.18 22.44
CA ALA A 39 -0.34 4.19 23.50
C ALA A 39 0.22 5.53 22.99
N GLU A 40 1.26 5.51 22.14
CA GLU A 40 1.80 6.71 21.51
C GLU A 40 0.80 7.34 20.52
N VAL A 41 0.11 6.52 19.72
CA VAL A 41 -0.95 6.96 18.79
C VAL A 41 -2.09 7.67 19.55
N ILE A 42 -2.59 7.05 20.62
CA ILE A 42 -3.65 7.62 21.46
C ILE A 42 -3.17 8.91 22.13
N ALA A 43 -1.93 8.93 22.66
CA ALA A 43 -1.36 10.12 23.29
C ALA A 43 -1.17 11.29 22.30
N TYR A 44 -0.92 10.99 21.03
CA TYR A 44 -0.90 11.99 19.96
C TYR A 44 -2.30 12.57 19.74
N PHE A 45 -3.30 11.73 19.44
CA PHE A 45 -4.65 12.21 19.12
C PHE A 45 -5.36 12.92 20.27
N LYS A 46 -5.09 12.58 21.53
CA LYS A 46 -5.60 13.32 22.70
C LYS A 46 -5.18 14.78 22.76
N LYS A 47 -4.11 15.18 22.06
CA LYS A 47 -3.68 16.59 21.96
C LYS A 47 -4.51 17.38 20.93
N HIS A 48 -5.32 16.69 20.14
CA HIS A 48 -6.05 17.23 19.01
C HIS A 48 -7.55 16.91 19.12
N GLU A 49 -8.11 16.79 20.32
CA GLU A 49 -9.55 16.64 20.48
C GLU A 49 -10.29 17.98 20.26
N PRO A 50 -11.56 17.96 19.79
CA PRO A 50 -12.34 16.78 19.41
C PRO A 50 -12.00 16.24 18.01
N LEU A 51 -12.13 14.92 17.84
CA LEU A 51 -12.03 14.24 16.55
C LEU A 51 -13.40 13.70 16.15
N GLU A 52 -13.85 14.07 14.95
CA GLU A 52 -15.13 13.58 14.39
C GLU A 52 -14.97 12.16 13.87
N ALA A 53 -13.85 11.88 13.19
CA ALA A 53 -13.49 10.55 12.74
C ALA A 53 -11.99 10.30 12.81
N ILE A 54 -11.60 9.02 12.84
CA ILE A 54 -10.24 8.56 12.59
C ILE A 54 -10.30 7.51 11.47
N GLY A 55 -9.60 7.76 10.37
CA GLY A 55 -9.41 6.76 9.33
C GLY A 55 -8.05 6.07 9.46
N ILE A 56 -8.02 4.77 9.22
CA ILE A 56 -6.86 3.91 9.38
C ILE A 56 -6.61 3.13 8.09
N ALA A 57 -5.41 3.29 7.54
CA ALA A 57 -4.88 2.49 6.44
C ALA A 57 -3.74 1.62 6.99
N SER A 58 -3.95 0.31 7.12
CA SER A 58 -3.05 -0.60 7.84
C SER A 58 -2.35 -1.61 6.96
N PHE A 59 -1.11 -1.94 7.30
CA PHE A 59 -0.47 -3.15 6.80
C PHE A 59 -1.29 -4.39 7.18
N GLY A 60 -1.29 -5.38 6.30
CA GLY A 60 -2.05 -6.62 6.49
C GLY A 60 -1.24 -7.91 6.39
N PRO A 61 -1.90 -9.04 6.08
CA PRO A 61 -3.36 -9.17 5.93
C PRO A 61 -4.21 -8.66 7.11
N ILE A 62 -5.37 -8.07 6.81
CA ILE A 62 -6.34 -7.55 7.80
C ILE A 62 -7.76 -8.01 7.48
N GLU A 63 -8.65 -7.95 8.46
CA GLU A 63 -10.09 -8.15 8.23
C GLU A 63 -10.78 -6.81 7.94
N VAL A 64 -11.34 -6.70 6.73
CA VAL A 64 -12.00 -5.49 6.20
C VAL A 64 -13.52 -5.64 6.11
N ASP A 65 -14.06 -6.84 6.28
CA ASP A 65 -15.51 -7.05 6.29
C ASP A 65 -16.10 -6.50 7.60
N LYS A 66 -16.85 -5.40 7.48
CA LYS A 66 -17.51 -4.74 8.63
C LYS A 66 -18.53 -5.63 9.35
N THR A 67 -18.96 -6.73 8.74
CA THR A 67 -19.89 -7.70 9.35
C THR A 67 -19.17 -8.81 10.11
N SER A 68 -17.85 -8.93 9.97
CA SER A 68 -17.01 -9.89 10.68
C SER A 68 -16.78 -9.45 12.13
N ASP A 69 -16.82 -10.39 13.08
CA ASP A 69 -16.42 -10.17 14.47
C ASP A 69 -14.95 -9.73 14.59
N TYR A 70 -14.15 -9.96 13.54
CA TYR A 70 -12.74 -9.60 13.47
C TYR A 70 -12.49 -8.30 12.70
N TYR A 71 -13.52 -7.52 12.30
CA TYR A 71 -13.32 -6.23 11.62
C TYR A 71 -12.37 -5.34 12.42
N GLY A 72 -11.29 -4.86 11.77
CA GLY A 72 -10.27 -4.06 12.45
C GLY A 72 -9.06 -4.83 12.95
N TYR A 73 -9.02 -6.15 12.74
CA TYR A 73 -7.91 -6.99 13.16
C TYR A 73 -6.83 -7.07 12.08
N ILE A 74 -5.58 -7.02 12.52
CA ILE A 74 -4.46 -7.56 11.73
C ILE A 74 -4.45 -9.07 11.95
N THR A 75 -4.65 -9.86 10.88
CA THR A 75 -4.92 -11.29 11.01
C THR A 75 -3.61 -12.09 11.00
N THR A 76 -3.01 -12.25 9.83
CA THR A 76 -1.75 -12.98 9.65
C THR A 76 -0.62 -12.00 9.45
N THR A 77 0.44 -12.05 10.25
CA THR A 77 1.64 -11.22 10.00
C THR A 77 2.88 -11.83 10.64
N PRO A 78 4.06 -11.78 9.99
CA PRO A 78 5.31 -12.22 10.61
C PRO A 78 5.80 -11.25 11.71
N LYS A 79 5.12 -10.12 11.94
CA LYS A 79 5.50 -9.15 12.97
C LYS A 79 5.04 -9.60 14.35
N ALA A 80 6.01 -9.93 15.19
CA ALA A 80 5.77 -10.37 16.56
C ALA A 80 4.83 -9.41 17.32
N GLY A 81 3.72 -9.96 17.80
CA GLY A 81 2.72 -9.26 18.62
C GLY A 81 1.54 -8.68 17.84
N TRP A 82 1.64 -8.50 16.52
CA TRP A 82 0.58 -7.90 15.70
C TRP A 82 -0.36 -8.94 15.06
N GLU A 83 -0.03 -10.22 15.12
CA GLU A 83 -0.92 -11.30 14.66
C GLU A 83 -2.17 -11.39 15.55
N ASN A 84 -3.34 -11.48 14.92
CA ASN A 84 -4.66 -11.45 15.56
C ASN A 84 -4.85 -10.26 16.53
N TYR A 85 -4.29 -9.10 16.20
CA TYR A 85 -4.39 -7.91 17.03
C TYR A 85 -5.57 -7.03 16.61
N ASP A 86 -6.47 -6.73 17.55
CA ASP A 86 -7.56 -5.76 17.40
C ASP A 86 -7.01 -4.32 17.47
N LEU A 87 -6.95 -3.65 16.32
CA LEU A 87 -6.44 -2.29 16.22
C LEU A 87 -7.50 -1.25 16.61
N LEU A 88 -8.79 -1.56 16.46
CA LEU A 88 -9.87 -0.60 16.62
C LEU A 88 -10.33 -0.44 18.07
N SER A 89 -10.39 -1.51 18.85
CA SER A 89 -10.87 -1.42 20.25
C SER A 89 -10.11 -0.39 21.10
N PRO A 90 -8.77 -0.33 21.08
CA PRO A 90 -8.04 0.71 21.83
C PRO A 90 -8.40 2.14 21.42
N LEU A 91 -8.75 2.37 20.16
CA LEU A 91 -9.17 3.68 19.65
C LEU A 91 -10.61 4.00 20.07
N LYS A 92 -11.52 3.01 19.98
CA LYS A 92 -12.92 3.15 20.44
C LYS A 92 -13.00 3.50 21.92
N ASP A 93 -12.19 2.82 22.74
CA ASP A 93 -12.13 3.06 24.19
C ASP A 93 -11.57 4.45 24.52
N ALA A 94 -10.58 4.91 23.75
CA ALA A 94 -9.92 6.19 23.97
C ALA A 94 -10.71 7.40 23.47
N PHE A 95 -11.51 7.22 22.41
CA PHE A 95 -12.24 8.28 21.71
C PHE A 95 -13.73 7.88 21.51
N PRO A 96 -14.52 7.79 22.61
CA PRO A 96 -15.92 7.42 22.51
C PRO A 96 -16.72 8.46 21.72
N GLY A 97 -17.44 8.02 20.68
CA GLY A 97 -18.22 8.88 19.79
C GLY A 97 -17.47 9.39 18.56
N THR A 98 -16.20 9.00 18.37
CA THR A 98 -15.45 9.24 17.13
C THR A 98 -15.67 8.10 16.15
N GLU A 99 -16.04 8.41 14.92
CA GLU A 99 -16.23 7.41 13.86
C GLU A 99 -14.91 6.80 13.41
N LEU A 100 -14.88 5.48 13.19
CA LEU A 100 -13.66 4.77 12.77
C LEU A 100 -13.85 4.08 11.41
N ALA A 101 -12.95 4.36 10.47
CA ALA A 101 -12.83 3.63 9.22
C ALA A 101 -11.49 2.91 9.11
N PHE A 102 -11.51 1.69 8.59
CA PHE A 102 -10.35 0.82 8.56
C PHE A 102 -10.28 0.10 7.22
N ASP A 103 -9.13 0.20 6.56
CA ASP A 103 -8.80 -0.56 5.36
C ASP A 103 -7.28 -0.76 5.28
N THR A 104 -6.79 -1.38 4.21
CA THR A 104 -5.36 -1.62 3.98
C THR A 104 -4.61 -0.35 3.64
N ASP A 105 -3.32 -0.33 3.92
CA ASP A 105 -2.40 0.73 3.51
C ASP A 105 -2.42 0.97 2.00
N VAL A 106 -2.47 -0.09 1.20
CA VAL A 106 -2.51 -0.02 -0.27
C VAL A 106 -3.87 0.41 -0.83
N ASN A 107 -4.99 0.04 -0.19
CA ASN A 107 -6.30 0.58 -0.55
C ASN A 107 -6.41 2.05 -0.18
N GLY A 108 -5.89 2.45 0.99
CA GLY A 108 -5.73 3.86 1.36
C GLY A 108 -4.93 4.62 0.30
N ALA A 109 -3.74 4.14 -0.07
CA ALA A 109 -2.93 4.78 -1.10
C ALA A 109 -3.62 4.85 -2.47
N ALA A 110 -4.35 3.80 -2.87
CA ALA A 110 -5.16 3.81 -4.08
C ALA A 110 -6.25 4.88 -4.04
N LEU A 111 -6.96 5.00 -2.92
CA LEU A 111 -8.01 6.02 -2.71
C LEU A 111 -7.42 7.44 -2.72
N GLY A 112 -6.26 7.62 -2.08
CA GLY A 112 -5.52 8.88 -2.08
C GLY A 112 -5.14 9.31 -3.49
N GLU A 113 -4.50 8.42 -4.26
CA GLU A 113 -4.08 8.71 -5.63
C GLU A 113 -5.27 8.91 -6.58
N TYR A 114 -6.36 8.15 -6.39
CA TYR A 114 -7.61 8.33 -7.12
C TYR A 114 -8.21 9.72 -6.89
N THR A 115 -8.26 10.18 -5.64
CA THR A 115 -8.99 11.41 -5.26
C THR A 115 -8.14 12.67 -5.41
N HIS A 116 -6.86 12.59 -5.04
CA HIS A 116 -5.97 13.74 -4.90
C HIS A 116 -4.65 13.64 -5.67
N GLY A 117 -4.38 12.50 -6.31
CA GLY A 117 -3.10 12.23 -6.94
C GLY A 117 -3.18 11.95 -8.43
N ALA A 118 -2.42 10.94 -8.85
CA ALA A 118 -2.22 10.62 -10.25
C ALA A 118 -3.47 10.09 -10.93
N GLY A 119 -4.56 9.81 -10.21
CA GLY A 119 -5.80 9.21 -10.71
C GLY A 119 -6.96 10.17 -10.98
N GLN A 120 -6.81 11.47 -10.77
CA GLN A 120 -7.93 12.42 -10.77
C GLN A 120 -8.69 12.55 -12.10
N ASP A 121 -8.04 12.26 -13.22
CA ASP A 121 -8.61 12.33 -14.57
C ASP A 121 -9.11 10.97 -15.09
N VAL A 122 -9.11 9.92 -14.26
CA VAL A 122 -9.59 8.58 -14.61
C VAL A 122 -10.60 8.06 -13.60
N ARG A 123 -11.31 6.99 -13.97
CA ARG A 123 -12.34 6.35 -13.15
C ARG A 123 -11.85 5.09 -12.46
N SER A 124 -10.65 4.59 -12.77
CA SER A 124 -10.09 3.47 -12.02
C SER A 124 -8.58 3.52 -11.89
N VAL A 125 -8.10 3.26 -10.67
CA VAL A 125 -6.69 3.30 -10.28
C VAL A 125 -6.34 2.01 -9.58
N LEU A 126 -5.30 1.34 -10.08
CA LEU A 126 -4.57 0.34 -9.32
C LEU A 126 -3.33 0.99 -8.73
N TYR A 127 -3.20 0.97 -7.41
CA TYR A 127 -1.96 1.36 -6.74
C TYR A 127 -1.17 0.12 -6.37
N LEU A 128 0.12 0.07 -6.70
CA LEU A 128 1.03 -1.00 -6.32
C LEU A 128 2.23 -0.41 -5.59
N THR A 129 2.48 -0.84 -4.35
CA THR A 129 3.69 -0.46 -3.61
C THR A 129 4.77 -1.53 -3.75
N VAL A 130 6.01 -1.12 -3.96
CA VAL A 130 7.19 -2.01 -4.00
C VAL A 130 8.24 -1.48 -3.02
N GLY A 131 8.35 -2.14 -1.87
CA GLY A 131 9.22 -1.71 -0.77
C GLY A 131 9.70 -2.91 0.04
N THR A 132 9.42 -2.92 1.34
CA THR A 132 9.70 -4.10 2.19
C THR A 132 8.95 -5.34 1.71
N GLY A 133 7.74 -5.15 1.20
CA GLY A 133 6.93 -6.15 0.50
C GLY A 133 6.39 -5.60 -0.81
N VAL A 134 5.43 -6.31 -1.40
CA VAL A 134 4.65 -5.85 -2.55
C VAL A 134 3.18 -6.00 -2.22
N GLY A 135 2.42 -4.92 -2.35
CA GLY A 135 0.98 -4.91 -2.08
C GLY A 135 0.27 -4.02 -3.08
N GLY A 136 -1.01 -4.28 -3.33
CA GLY A 136 -1.78 -3.47 -4.26
C GLY A 136 -3.24 -3.32 -3.86
N GLY A 137 -3.77 -2.14 -4.14
CA GLY A 137 -5.18 -1.77 -3.95
C GLY A 137 -5.78 -1.33 -5.27
N PHE A 138 -7.09 -1.56 -5.44
CA PHE A 138 -7.81 -1.18 -6.65
C PHE A 138 -9.04 -0.36 -6.30
N VAL A 139 -9.13 0.83 -6.88
CA VAL A 139 -10.28 1.73 -6.76
C VAL A 139 -10.90 1.88 -8.15
N SER A 140 -12.22 1.75 -8.24
CA SER A 140 -12.98 2.01 -9.48
C SER A 140 -14.27 2.73 -9.14
N ASP A 141 -14.57 3.79 -9.89
CA ASP A 141 -15.73 4.68 -9.72
C ASP A 141 -15.86 5.18 -8.28
N GLY A 142 -14.72 5.54 -7.66
CA GLY A 142 -14.65 6.07 -6.29
C GLY A 142 -14.76 5.03 -5.19
N GLU A 143 -14.87 3.75 -5.52
CA GLU A 143 -15.02 2.68 -4.54
C GLU A 143 -13.79 1.76 -4.51
N ILE A 144 -13.31 1.46 -3.31
CA ILE A 144 -12.33 0.39 -3.07
C ILE A 144 -12.97 -0.94 -3.45
N ARG A 145 -12.29 -1.70 -4.32
CA ARG A 145 -12.76 -2.98 -4.85
C ARG A 145 -12.18 -4.15 -4.07
N ASN A 146 -12.82 -4.47 -2.95
CA ASN A 146 -12.60 -5.69 -2.20
C ASN A 146 -13.53 -6.82 -2.70
N GLY A 147 -13.09 -8.07 -2.54
CA GLY A 147 -13.87 -9.27 -2.84
C GLY A 147 -14.30 -9.96 -1.56
N TYR A 148 -13.98 -11.25 -1.43
CA TYR A 148 -14.10 -11.98 -0.15
C TYR A 148 -13.26 -11.33 0.97
N GLY A 149 -12.16 -10.68 0.60
CA GLY A 149 -11.36 -9.81 1.45
C GLY A 149 -10.61 -8.81 0.57
N HIS A 150 -9.64 -8.10 1.15
CA HIS A 150 -8.78 -7.24 0.36
C HIS A 150 -7.83 -8.05 -0.55
N PRO A 151 -7.43 -7.53 -1.73
CA PRO A 151 -6.46 -8.20 -2.58
C PRO A 151 -5.07 -8.33 -1.93
N GLU A 152 -4.36 -9.41 -2.25
CA GLU A 152 -2.95 -9.66 -1.90
C GLU A 152 -2.11 -9.74 -3.17
N MET A 153 -2.10 -8.63 -3.93
CA MET A 153 -1.61 -8.60 -5.31
C MET A 153 -0.13 -8.98 -5.43
N GLY A 154 0.70 -8.69 -4.43
CA GLY A 154 2.12 -9.05 -4.44
C GLY A 154 2.40 -10.55 -4.33
N HIS A 155 1.40 -11.36 -4.03
CA HIS A 155 1.54 -12.82 -3.92
C HIS A 155 1.15 -13.58 -5.18
N ILE A 156 0.81 -12.90 -6.29
CA ILE A 156 0.66 -13.58 -7.58
C ILE A 156 1.95 -14.32 -7.96
N LEU A 157 1.80 -15.47 -8.59
CA LEU A 157 2.91 -16.25 -9.10
C LEU A 157 3.41 -15.62 -10.41
N VAL A 158 4.73 -15.47 -10.54
CA VAL A 158 5.36 -14.95 -11.76
C VAL A 158 6.23 -16.02 -12.40
N THR A 159 6.43 -15.92 -13.71
CA THR A 159 7.35 -16.82 -14.41
C THR A 159 8.77 -16.38 -14.10
N ARG A 160 9.50 -17.25 -13.39
CA ARG A 160 10.90 -17.06 -13.07
C ARG A 160 11.72 -16.90 -14.35
N ARG A 161 12.61 -15.90 -14.39
CA ARG A 161 13.58 -15.78 -15.48
C ARG A 161 14.50 -16.99 -15.50
N SER A 162 14.85 -17.47 -16.68
CA SER A 162 15.70 -18.66 -16.84
C SER A 162 17.10 -18.49 -16.25
N ASP A 163 17.59 -17.25 -16.15
CA ASP A 163 18.88 -16.90 -15.56
C ASP A 163 18.81 -16.56 -14.07
N ASP A 164 17.63 -16.57 -13.46
CA ASP A 164 17.43 -16.18 -12.07
C ASP A 164 17.24 -17.37 -11.12
N ASN A 165 18.34 -17.78 -10.49
CA ASN A 165 18.37 -18.87 -9.51
C ASN A 165 18.09 -18.41 -8.06
N TYR A 166 17.75 -17.14 -7.83
CA TYR A 166 17.57 -16.64 -6.47
C TYR A 166 16.31 -17.21 -5.81
N LYS A 167 16.45 -17.85 -4.65
CA LYS A 167 15.30 -18.40 -3.92
C LYS A 167 14.39 -17.26 -3.45
N SER A 168 13.09 -17.41 -3.69
CA SER A 168 12.08 -16.46 -3.18
C SER A 168 12.25 -16.24 -1.68
N ARG A 169 12.18 -14.97 -1.26
CA ARG A 169 12.17 -14.59 0.17
C ARG A 169 10.81 -14.73 0.84
N CYS A 170 9.74 -14.88 0.05
CA CYS A 170 8.42 -15.10 0.61
C CYS A 170 8.40 -16.46 1.34
N PRO A 171 7.99 -16.51 2.62
CA PRO A 171 7.95 -17.76 3.37
C PRO A 171 6.83 -18.70 2.90
N TYR A 172 5.85 -18.18 2.16
CA TYR A 172 4.67 -18.92 1.69
C TYR A 172 4.83 -19.46 0.26
N HIS A 173 5.49 -18.71 -0.64
CA HIS A 173 5.48 -18.99 -2.07
C HIS A 173 6.91 -19.04 -2.66
N SER A 174 7.19 -20.05 -3.48
CA SER A 174 8.53 -20.29 -4.05
C SER A 174 8.90 -19.33 -5.20
N HIS A 175 7.93 -18.61 -5.77
CA HIS A 175 8.10 -17.74 -6.94
C HIS A 175 6.98 -16.70 -7.08
N CYS A 176 6.47 -16.15 -5.97
CA CYS A 176 5.55 -15.00 -6.06
C CYS A 176 6.30 -13.70 -6.35
N LEU A 177 5.57 -12.68 -6.84
CA LEU A 177 6.11 -11.37 -7.19
C LEU A 177 6.92 -10.76 -6.03
N GLU A 178 6.33 -10.62 -4.84
CA GLU A 178 7.00 -10.06 -3.66
C GLU A 178 8.32 -10.79 -3.36
N GLY A 179 8.27 -12.12 -3.35
CA GLY A 179 9.40 -12.96 -3.02
C GLY A 179 10.58 -12.81 -3.97
N LEU A 180 10.35 -12.34 -5.20
CA LEU A 180 11.37 -12.16 -6.23
C LEU A 180 11.71 -10.69 -6.52
N ALA A 181 10.83 -9.75 -6.19
CA ALA A 181 10.91 -8.36 -6.63
C ALA A 181 11.02 -7.31 -5.49
N ALA A 182 10.74 -7.66 -4.23
CA ALA A 182 10.76 -6.68 -3.14
C ALA A 182 12.18 -6.17 -2.80
N GLY A 183 12.27 -5.04 -2.08
CA GLY A 183 13.53 -4.46 -1.62
C GLY A 183 14.43 -5.42 -0.82
N PRO A 184 13.90 -6.19 0.15
CA PRO A 184 14.67 -7.22 0.85
C PRO A 184 15.21 -8.33 -0.06
N THR A 185 14.59 -8.55 -1.21
CA THR A 185 15.08 -9.48 -2.24
C THR A 185 16.30 -8.92 -2.94
N VAL A 186 16.32 -7.62 -3.29
CA VAL A 186 17.54 -6.96 -3.79
C VAL A 186 18.66 -7.06 -2.76
N ALA A 187 18.37 -6.74 -1.50
CA ALA A 187 19.35 -6.84 -0.42
C ALA A 187 19.84 -8.27 -0.18
N GLY A 188 18.96 -9.26 -0.30
CA GLY A 188 19.34 -10.66 -0.18
C GLY A 188 20.15 -11.18 -1.36
N ARG A 189 20.02 -10.59 -2.55
CA ARG A 189 20.82 -10.93 -3.75
C ARG A 189 22.23 -10.34 -3.68
N LEU A 190 22.36 -9.11 -3.18
CA LEU A 190 23.59 -8.31 -3.34
C LEU A 190 24.28 -7.94 -2.02
N GLY A 191 23.66 -8.23 -0.88
CA GLY A 191 24.18 -7.88 0.45
C GLY A 191 24.16 -6.39 0.77
N LYS A 192 23.44 -5.57 0.00
CA LYS A 192 23.33 -4.10 0.17
C LYS A 192 21.91 -3.61 -0.06
N SER A 193 21.54 -2.48 0.53
CA SER A 193 20.24 -1.86 0.27
C SER A 193 20.10 -1.49 -1.21
N SER A 194 18.89 -1.54 -1.76
CA SER A 194 18.62 -1.15 -3.16
C SER A 194 19.05 0.28 -3.47
N HIS A 195 19.05 1.18 -2.48
CA HIS A 195 19.50 2.56 -2.62
C HIS A 195 21.02 2.72 -2.77
N GLU A 196 21.78 1.67 -2.44
CA GLU A 196 23.25 1.64 -2.57
C GLU A 196 23.71 0.97 -3.87
N ILE A 197 22.78 0.47 -4.68
CA ILE A 197 23.05 -0.22 -5.93
C ILE A 197 22.86 0.76 -7.08
N ASP A 198 23.83 0.78 -8.00
CA ASP A 198 23.72 1.56 -9.23
C ASP A 198 22.52 1.08 -10.06
N ALA A 199 21.72 2.02 -10.56
CA ALA A 199 20.53 1.73 -11.37
C ALA A 199 20.82 0.90 -12.63
N SER A 200 22.07 0.89 -13.12
CA SER A 200 22.50 0.07 -14.25
C SER A 200 22.74 -1.41 -13.87
N HIS A 201 22.67 -1.76 -12.59
CA HIS A 201 22.96 -3.13 -12.16
C HIS A 201 21.90 -4.11 -12.70
N PRO A 202 22.29 -5.28 -13.26
CA PRO A 202 21.37 -6.24 -13.88
C PRO A 202 20.25 -6.77 -12.99
N VAL A 203 20.39 -6.62 -11.67
CA VAL A 203 19.31 -6.97 -10.72
C VAL A 203 18.03 -6.23 -11.08
N PHE A 204 18.12 -4.95 -11.47
CA PHE A 204 16.95 -4.12 -11.75
C PHE A 204 16.25 -4.52 -13.04
N GLU A 205 16.94 -5.16 -13.99
CA GLU A 205 16.30 -5.80 -15.15
C GLU A 205 15.45 -6.99 -14.72
N ALA A 206 15.96 -7.82 -13.80
CA ALA A 206 15.19 -8.93 -13.26
C ALA A 206 13.97 -8.46 -12.46
N ILE A 207 14.12 -7.43 -11.63
CA ILE A 207 13.00 -6.83 -10.88
C ILE A 207 11.98 -6.23 -11.85
N ALA A 208 12.43 -5.49 -12.87
CA ALA A 208 11.57 -4.89 -13.88
C ALA A 208 10.76 -5.93 -14.66
N ASP A 209 11.38 -7.04 -15.06
CA ASP A 209 10.69 -8.15 -15.73
C ASP A 209 9.57 -8.74 -14.86
N TYR A 210 9.83 -8.98 -13.57
CA TYR A 210 8.80 -9.52 -12.68
C TYR A 210 7.64 -8.55 -12.44
N LEU A 211 7.95 -7.26 -12.26
CA LEU A 211 6.93 -6.22 -12.16
C LEU A 211 6.16 -6.08 -13.48
N GLY A 212 6.83 -6.12 -14.63
CA GLY A 212 6.21 -6.09 -15.96
C GLY A 212 5.18 -7.20 -16.14
N GLN A 213 5.55 -8.44 -15.84
CA GLN A 213 4.63 -9.60 -15.84
C GLN A 213 3.41 -9.38 -14.94
N ALA A 214 3.62 -8.83 -13.74
CA ALA A 214 2.55 -8.52 -12.81
C ALA A 214 1.60 -7.46 -13.36
N LEU A 215 2.13 -6.36 -13.89
CA LEU A 215 1.34 -5.29 -14.48
C LEU A 215 0.55 -5.77 -15.71
N VAL A 216 1.10 -6.68 -16.51
CA VAL A 216 0.34 -7.37 -17.59
C VAL A 216 -0.81 -8.15 -16.99
N SER A 217 -0.55 -8.96 -15.96
CA SER A 217 -1.57 -9.78 -15.29
C SER A 217 -2.72 -8.92 -14.75
N TYR A 218 -2.42 -7.81 -14.08
CA TYR A 218 -3.45 -6.88 -13.58
C TYR A 218 -4.18 -6.17 -14.73
N THR A 219 -3.48 -5.81 -15.81
CA THR A 219 -4.08 -5.17 -16.98
C THR A 219 -5.08 -6.07 -17.69
N VAL A 220 -4.80 -7.36 -17.82
CA VAL A 220 -5.69 -8.31 -18.52
C VAL A 220 -6.80 -8.87 -17.64
N THR A 221 -6.76 -8.63 -16.32
CA THR A 221 -7.77 -9.13 -15.36
C THR A 221 -8.66 -8.02 -14.81
N LEU A 222 -8.06 -6.94 -14.31
CA LEU A 222 -8.77 -5.81 -13.70
C LEU A 222 -9.04 -4.68 -14.69
N ARG A 223 -8.17 -4.53 -15.69
CA ARG A 223 -8.24 -3.48 -16.72
C ARG A 223 -8.42 -2.07 -16.11
N PRO A 224 -7.50 -1.62 -15.22
CA PRO A 224 -7.56 -0.26 -14.69
C PRO A 224 -7.38 0.77 -15.82
N GLU A 225 -7.77 2.01 -15.57
CA GLU A 225 -7.47 3.15 -16.46
C GLU A 225 -6.09 3.75 -16.14
N ARG A 226 -5.59 3.57 -14.90
CA ARG A 226 -4.23 3.92 -14.50
C ARG A 226 -3.64 2.96 -13.47
N ILE A 227 -2.35 2.68 -13.63
CA ILE A 227 -1.52 1.97 -12.66
C ILE A 227 -0.54 2.98 -12.06
N VAL A 228 -0.62 3.14 -10.74
CA VAL A 228 0.30 3.98 -9.97
C VAL A 228 1.24 3.05 -9.20
N ILE A 229 2.56 3.18 -9.42
CA ILE A 229 3.54 2.30 -8.78
C ILE A 229 4.50 3.10 -7.87
N GLY A 230 4.38 2.85 -6.57
CA GLY A 230 5.11 3.54 -5.51
C GLY A 230 5.99 2.63 -4.68
N GLY A 231 6.40 3.11 -3.51
CA GLY A 231 7.25 2.39 -2.57
C GLY A 231 8.74 2.66 -2.74
N GLY A 232 9.52 2.33 -1.70
CA GLY A 232 10.93 2.69 -1.61
C GLY A 232 11.79 2.16 -2.75
N LEU A 233 11.51 0.96 -3.28
CA LEU A 233 12.28 0.39 -4.39
C LEU A 233 12.08 1.19 -5.68
N MET A 234 10.87 1.70 -5.91
CA MET A 234 10.55 2.48 -7.11
C MET A 234 11.19 3.88 -7.13
N LYS A 235 11.86 4.27 -6.05
CA LYS A 235 12.70 5.49 -6.01
C LYS A 235 14.08 5.30 -6.64
N VAL A 236 14.46 4.08 -7.03
CA VAL A 236 15.69 3.84 -7.79
C VAL A 236 15.57 4.53 -9.17
N PRO A 237 16.51 5.43 -9.53
CA PRO A 237 16.44 6.16 -10.80
C PRO A 237 16.31 5.22 -12.01
N GLY A 238 15.38 5.52 -12.92
CA GLY A 238 15.17 4.75 -14.15
C GLY A 238 14.56 3.35 -13.98
N LEU A 239 14.28 2.90 -12.74
CA LEU A 239 13.62 1.61 -12.54
C LEU A 239 12.20 1.59 -13.12
N LEU A 240 11.45 2.68 -12.97
CA LEU A 240 10.11 2.79 -13.56
C LEU A 240 10.15 2.63 -15.09
N ASP A 241 11.12 3.26 -15.77
CA ASP A 241 11.27 3.15 -17.21
C ASP A 241 11.54 1.70 -17.64
N LYS A 242 12.36 0.96 -16.88
CA LYS A 242 12.62 -0.47 -17.11
C LYS A 242 11.34 -1.30 -16.93
N VAL A 243 10.55 -1.01 -15.89
CA VAL A 243 9.26 -1.69 -15.65
C VAL A 243 8.30 -1.44 -16.81
N CYS A 244 8.19 -0.20 -17.29
CA CYS A 244 7.37 0.14 -18.45
C CYS A 244 7.82 -0.60 -19.72
N GLN A 245 9.13 -0.66 -19.97
CA GLN A 245 9.69 -1.42 -21.10
C GLN A 245 9.38 -2.92 -21.02
N ALA A 246 9.53 -3.52 -19.83
CA ALA A 246 9.19 -4.92 -19.59
C ALA A 246 7.69 -5.19 -19.78
N PHE A 247 6.84 -4.31 -19.24
CA PHE A 247 5.40 -4.37 -19.42
C PHE A 247 4.99 -4.28 -20.89
N GLU A 248 5.53 -3.32 -21.65
CA GLU A 248 5.21 -3.15 -23.07
C GLU A 248 5.62 -4.37 -23.90
N LYS A 249 6.82 -4.90 -23.64
CA LYS A 249 7.33 -6.12 -24.25
C LYS A 249 6.41 -7.30 -23.99
N ASP A 250 6.01 -7.51 -22.74
CA ASP A 250 5.20 -8.67 -22.35
C ASP A 250 3.71 -8.53 -22.76
N LEU A 251 3.18 -7.30 -22.81
CA LEU A 251 1.85 -7.02 -23.36
C LEU A 251 1.81 -7.25 -24.87
N ASN A 252 2.95 -7.08 -25.56
CA ASN A 252 3.16 -7.39 -26.97
C ASN A 252 2.08 -6.82 -27.91
N GLY A 253 1.64 -5.59 -27.64
CA GLY A 253 0.62 -4.89 -28.42
C GLY A 253 -0.78 -5.54 -28.40
N TYR A 254 -1.04 -6.48 -27.49
CA TYR A 254 -2.31 -7.21 -27.44
C TYR A 254 -3.51 -6.30 -27.11
N LEU A 255 -3.32 -5.34 -26.19
CA LEU A 255 -4.37 -4.40 -25.80
C LEU A 255 -3.88 -2.96 -25.98
N PRO A 256 -4.73 -2.04 -26.47
CA PRO A 256 -4.41 -0.61 -26.44
C PRO A 256 -4.35 -0.15 -24.98
N ILE A 257 -3.42 0.73 -24.65
CA ILE A 257 -3.31 1.36 -23.33
C ILE A 257 -3.35 2.89 -23.46
N PRO A 258 -3.90 3.62 -22.48
CA PRO A 258 -3.80 5.07 -22.43
C PRO A 258 -2.35 5.56 -22.44
N LYS A 259 -2.16 6.84 -22.77
CA LYS A 259 -0.90 7.53 -22.47
C LYS A 259 -0.76 7.66 -20.95
N ASP A 260 0.47 7.57 -20.44
CA ASP A 260 0.78 7.70 -19.00
C ASP A 260 0.04 6.64 -18.14
N TYR A 261 -0.16 5.45 -18.72
CA TYR A 261 -0.88 4.33 -18.11
C TYR A 261 -0.21 3.80 -16.83
N ILE A 262 1.12 3.79 -16.80
CA ILE A 262 1.93 3.42 -15.63
C ILE A 262 2.70 4.67 -15.20
N THR A 263 2.51 5.11 -13.96
CA THR A 263 3.09 6.36 -13.44
C THR A 263 3.56 6.23 -11.99
N SER A 264 4.43 7.14 -11.56
CA SER A 264 4.75 7.34 -10.14
C SER A 264 3.56 7.98 -9.38
N PRO A 265 3.50 7.81 -8.04
CA PRO A 265 2.49 8.46 -7.21
C PRO A 265 2.64 9.98 -7.26
N ALA A 266 1.56 10.70 -7.51
CA ALA A 266 1.60 12.17 -7.50
C ALA A 266 1.65 12.73 -6.07
N LEU A 267 1.12 11.99 -5.09
CA LEU A 267 1.21 12.33 -3.67
C LEU A 267 2.53 11.87 -3.04
N GLY A 268 3.40 11.21 -3.81
CA GLY A 268 4.68 10.71 -3.32
C GLY A 268 4.52 9.79 -2.11
N ASP A 269 5.21 10.12 -1.01
CA ASP A 269 5.15 9.37 0.25
C ASP A 269 3.86 9.63 1.06
N ASP A 270 3.03 10.59 0.65
CA ASP A 270 1.80 10.95 1.37
C ASP A 270 0.54 10.25 0.81
N ALA A 271 0.67 9.36 -0.18
CA ALA A 271 -0.47 8.62 -0.73
C ALA A 271 -1.24 7.84 0.37
N GLY A 272 -0.51 7.12 1.24
CA GLY A 272 -1.10 6.31 2.31
C GLY A 272 -1.81 7.15 3.37
N ILE A 273 -1.15 8.20 3.90
CA ILE A 273 -1.76 9.07 4.92
C ILE A 273 -2.94 9.89 4.36
N THR A 274 -2.88 10.31 3.10
CA THR A 274 -4.00 10.97 2.40
C THR A 274 -5.18 10.01 2.29
N GLY A 275 -4.91 8.76 1.92
CA GLY A 275 -5.90 7.68 1.93
C GLY A 275 -6.55 7.44 3.28
N ALA A 276 -5.74 7.33 4.34
CA ALA A 276 -6.22 7.17 5.71
C ALA A 276 -7.14 8.33 6.12
N PHE A 277 -6.81 9.57 5.74
CA PHE A 277 -7.69 10.71 5.95
C PHE A 277 -9.04 10.55 5.23
N LEU A 278 -9.02 10.17 3.95
CA LEU A 278 -10.22 9.99 3.14
C LEU A 278 -11.12 8.89 3.68
N LEU A 279 -10.56 7.80 4.21
CA LEU A 279 -11.34 6.76 4.89
C LEU A 279 -12.11 7.34 6.09
N GLY A 280 -11.46 8.17 6.90
CA GLY A 280 -12.13 8.86 8.02
C GLY A 280 -13.21 9.82 7.54
N GLN A 281 -12.97 10.52 6.44
CA GLN A 281 -13.96 11.41 5.83
C GLN A 281 -15.19 10.65 5.31
N GLU A 282 -15.00 9.50 4.67
CA GLU A 282 -16.10 8.65 4.22
C GLU A 282 -16.95 8.10 5.37
N ALA A 283 -16.34 7.84 6.54
CA ALA A 283 -17.06 7.39 7.72
C ALA A 283 -18.14 8.39 8.14
N LEU A 284 -17.85 9.69 8.02
CA LEU A 284 -18.78 10.78 8.36
C LEU A 284 -19.89 10.98 7.32
N LEU A 285 -19.73 10.49 6.10
CA LEU A 285 -20.69 10.67 5.01
C LEU A 285 -21.75 9.56 4.92
N LYS A 286 -21.57 8.47 5.67
CA LYS A 286 -22.43 7.27 5.61
C LYS A 286 -23.59 7.30 6.64
N GLU A 287 -23.94 8.48 7.14
CA GLU A 287 -25.16 8.75 7.93
C GLU A 287 -26.37 9.15 7.07
#